data_AF-A6MVS0-F1
#
_entry.id   AF-A6MVS0-F1
#
_cell.length_a   1.000
_cell.length_b   1.000
_cell.length_c   1.000
_cell.angle_alpha   90.00
_cell.angle_beta   90.00
_cell.angle_gamma   90.00
#
_symmetry.space_group_name_H-M   'P 1'
#
loop_
_entity.id
_entity.type
_entity.pdbx_description
1 polymer ?
#
loop_
_entity_poly.entity_id
_entity_poly.type
_entity_poly.pdbx_seq_one_letter_code
_entity_poly.pdbx_strand_id
1 'polypeptide(L)'
;MITEFFERLFVNNTGSRDNVKRRLKLVLAHDRSTLNASTLEKMRTEILVVVSKYVELDTDSLEFSIKTDSRMTALIANLPIRRILQNEEL
;
A
#
# COMPACT_ATOMS: atom_id res chain seq x y z
N MET A 1 -18.70 0.93 5.14
CA MET A 1 -18.31 1.64 3.90
C MET A 1 -16.80 1.57 3.71
N ILE A 2 -16.31 1.64 2.47
CA ILE A 2 -14.86 1.62 2.19
C ILE A 2 -14.09 2.82 2.81
N THR A 3 -14.78 3.92 3.07
CA THR A 3 -14.28 5.09 3.81
C THR A 3 -13.94 4.77 5.28
N GLU A 4 -14.82 4.06 5.98
CA GLU A 4 -14.58 3.60 7.36
C GLU A 4 -13.38 2.65 7.45
N PHE A 5 -13.12 1.89 6.38
CA PHE A 5 -11.94 1.04 6.29
C PHE A 5 -10.66 1.88 6.17
N PHE A 6 -10.67 2.96 5.37
CA PHE A 6 -9.54 3.90 5.33
C PHE A 6 -9.27 4.54 6.68
N GLU A 7 -10.31 5.05 7.36
CA GLU A 7 -10.17 5.63 8.69
C GLU A 7 -9.57 4.63 9.69
N ARG A 8 -10.07 3.39 9.72
CA ARG A 8 -9.51 2.31 10.57
C ARG A 8 -8.07 1.94 10.20
N LEU A 9 -7.69 2.03 8.92
CA LEU A 9 -6.31 1.76 8.48
C LEU A 9 -5.30 2.81 8.99
N PHE A 10 -5.72 4.07 9.12
CA PHE A 10 -4.86 5.19 9.53
C PHE A 10 -4.82 5.43 11.05
N VAL A 11 -5.83 4.98 11.82
CA VAL A 11 -5.99 5.30 13.25
C VAL A 11 -5.08 4.51 14.22
N ASN A 12 -4.44 3.41 13.79
CA ASN A 12 -3.73 2.48 14.70
C ASN A 12 -2.25 2.79 15.01
N ASN A 13 -1.86 4.04 15.30
CA ASN A 13 -0.44 4.34 15.59
C ASN A 13 -0.16 5.06 16.93
N THR A 14 -0.78 4.61 18.02
CA THR A 14 -0.48 5.07 19.40
C THR A 14 0.24 4.02 20.26
N GLY A 15 0.86 3.01 19.65
CA GLY A 15 1.66 1.99 20.34
C GLY A 15 3.13 2.41 20.51
N SER A 16 3.54 2.60 21.75
CA SER A 16 4.87 3.03 22.20
C SER A 16 6.06 2.30 21.54
N ARG A 17 6.96 3.11 20.96
CA ARG A 17 8.44 3.03 21.00
C ARG A 17 9.04 1.62 21.15
N ASP A 18 9.47 1.05 20.02
CA ASP A 18 10.71 0.25 19.80
C ASP A 18 10.56 -0.96 18.87
N ASN A 19 9.35 -1.34 18.46
CA ASN A 19 9.18 -2.50 17.55
C ASN A 19 8.18 -2.31 16.42
N VAL A 20 7.91 -1.06 16.00
CA VAL A 20 7.19 -0.85 14.74
C VAL A 20 8.16 -1.15 13.61
N LYS A 21 8.22 -2.42 13.19
CA LYS A 21 8.70 -2.81 11.86
C LYS A 21 8.09 -1.80 10.88
N ARG A 22 8.93 -1.00 10.22
CA ARG A 22 8.45 0.09 9.35
C ARG A 22 7.55 -0.54 8.28
N ARG A 23 6.28 -0.13 8.20
CA ARG A 23 5.30 -0.68 7.25
C ARG A 23 4.75 0.48 6.42
N LEU A 24 4.87 0.38 5.10
CA LEU A 24 4.24 1.32 4.19
C LEU A 24 2.83 0.82 3.89
N LYS A 25 1.83 1.64 4.20
CA LYS A 25 0.42 1.36 3.85
C LYS A 25 0.04 2.27 2.69
N LEU A 26 -0.37 1.69 1.57
CA LEU A 26 -0.81 2.42 0.39
C LEU A 26 -2.28 2.12 0.11
N VAL A 27 -3.02 3.17 -0.22
CA VAL A 27 -4.42 3.09 -0.63
C VAL A 27 -4.59 3.92 -1.90
N LEU A 28 -5.05 3.28 -2.97
CA LEU A 28 -5.55 3.96 -4.16
C LEU A 28 -7.06 3.80 -4.18
N ALA A 29 -7.79 4.90 -4.30
CA ALA A 29 -9.25 4.93 -4.34
C ALA A 29 -9.71 5.69 -5.57
N HIS A 30 -10.63 5.12 -6.34
CA HIS A 30 -11.12 5.74 -7.58
C HIS A 30 -12.60 5.42 -7.85
N ASP A 31 -13.28 6.31 -8.58
CA ASP A 31 -14.65 6.09 -9.04
C ASP A 31 -14.71 4.88 -10.00
N ARG A 32 -15.82 4.15 -9.95
CA ARG A 32 -16.04 2.88 -10.65
C ARG A 32 -16.04 3.03 -12.18
N SER A 33 -16.29 4.23 -12.69
CA SER A 33 -16.55 4.48 -14.12
C SER A 33 -15.30 4.46 -15.02
N THR A 34 -14.09 4.38 -14.47
CA THR A 34 -12.85 4.72 -15.21
C THR A 34 -11.70 3.73 -15.05
N LEU A 35 -11.70 2.86 -14.02
CA LEU A 35 -10.60 1.90 -13.80
C LEU A 35 -11.07 0.45 -13.86
N ASN A 36 -10.64 -0.25 -14.90
CA ASN A 36 -10.78 -1.71 -14.99
C ASN A 36 -9.71 -2.42 -14.13
N ALA A 37 -9.97 -3.68 -13.77
CA ALA A 37 -9.08 -4.48 -12.91
C ALA A 37 -7.66 -4.65 -13.51
N SER A 38 -7.55 -4.72 -14.85
CA SER A 38 -6.25 -4.83 -15.53
C SER A 38 -5.38 -3.60 -15.30
N THR A 39 -5.96 -2.40 -15.32
CA THR A 39 -5.24 -1.15 -15.05
C THR A 39 -4.77 -1.10 -13.59
N LEU A 40 -5.58 -1.58 -12.64
CA LEU A 40 -5.18 -1.64 -11.22
C LEU A 40 -4.02 -2.61 -10.98
N GLU A 41 -3.99 -3.75 -11.68
CA GLU A 41 -2.87 -4.70 -11.63
C GLU A 41 -1.58 -4.11 -12.23
N LYS A 42 -1.70 -3.35 -13.32
CA LYS A 42 -0.55 -2.61 -13.89
C LYS A 42 0.00 -1.60 -12.90
N MET A 43 -0.86 -0.76 -12.31
CA MET A 43 -0.46 0.20 -11.28
C MET A 43 0.18 -0.49 -10.07
N ARG A 44 -0.40 -1.59 -9.59
CA ARG A 44 0.17 -2.39 -8.50
C ARG A 44 1.61 -2.79 -8.79
N THR A 45 1.84 -3.29 -10.00
CA THR A 45 3.18 -3.74 -10.44
C THR A 45 4.15 -2.56 -10.53
N GLU A 46 3.75 -1.45 -11.15
CA GLU A 46 4.59 -0.26 -11.30
C GLU A 46 4.97 0.35 -9.95
N ILE A 47 4.01 0.47 -9.03
CA ILE A 47 4.24 0.98 -7.68
C ILE A 47 5.20 0.08 -6.92
N LEU A 48 5.04 -1.23 -7.01
CA LEU A 48 5.94 -2.17 -6.35
C LEU A 48 7.37 -2.01 -6.87
N VAL A 49 7.55 -1.83 -8.18
CA VAL A 49 8.85 -1.58 -8.80
C VAL A 49 9.45 -0.27 -8.27
N VAL A 50 8.67 0.81 -8.22
CA VAL A 50 9.15 2.12 -7.73
C VAL A 50 9.53 2.05 -6.25
N VAL A 51 8.68 1.47 -5.40
CA VAL A 51 8.94 1.34 -3.96
C VAL A 51 10.20 0.51 -3.71
N SER A 52 10.39 -0.59 -4.45
CA SER A 52 11.56 -1.47 -4.32
C SER A 52 12.89 -0.79 -4.67
N LYS A 53 12.87 0.35 -5.37
CA LYS A 53 14.10 1.15 -5.62
C LYS A 53 14.64 1.82 -4.36
N TYR A 54 13.78 2.08 -3.38
CA TYR A 54 14.13 2.85 -2.18
C TYR A 54 14.11 1.99 -0.91
N VAL A 55 13.39 0.88 -0.92
CA VAL A 55 13.24 0.01 0.24
C VAL A 55 13.32 -1.46 -0.14
N GLU A 56 13.97 -2.25 0.72
CA GLU A 56 13.90 -3.70 0.63
C GLU A 56 12.60 -4.15 1.28
N LEU A 57 11.71 -4.74 0.48
CA LEU A 57 10.41 -5.23 0.93
C LEU A 57 10.49 -6.68 1.39
N ASP A 58 9.69 -7.03 2.39
CA ASP A 58 9.47 -8.42 2.77
C ASP A 58 8.40 -9.05 1.87
N THR A 59 8.84 -9.75 0.83
CA THR A 59 7.95 -10.37 -0.18
C THR A 59 7.06 -11.46 0.40
N ASP A 60 7.49 -12.11 1.49
CA ASP A 60 6.77 -13.23 2.10
C ASP A 60 5.55 -12.74 2.90
N SER A 61 5.59 -11.49 3.37
CA SER A 61 4.55 -10.85 4.18
C SER A 61 3.77 -9.76 3.42
N LEU A 62 3.98 -9.66 2.11
CA LEU A 62 3.38 -8.66 1.23
C LEU A 62 1.89 -8.96 1.02
N GLU A 63 1.02 -7.99 1.28
CA GLU A 63 -0.43 -8.19 1.14
C GLU A 63 -1.06 -7.12 0.24
N PHE A 64 -1.85 -7.55 -0.73
CA PHE A 64 -2.64 -6.69 -1.61
C PHE A 64 -4.12 -7.09 -1.55
N SER A 65 -5.00 -6.08 -1.50
CA SER A 65 -6.44 -6.28 -1.54
C SER A 65 -7.07 -5.27 -2.49
N ILE A 66 -7.81 -5.76 -3.48
CA ILE A 66 -8.68 -4.94 -4.29
C ILE A 66 -10.08 -5.04 -3.70
N LYS A 67 -10.68 -3.90 -3.32
CA LYS A 67 -12.03 -3.80 -2.81
C LYS A 67 -12.88 -2.97 -3.74
N THR A 68 -14.00 -3.54 -4.18
CA THR A 68 -14.98 -2.85 -5.01
C THR A 68 -16.27 -2.70 -4.23
N ASP A 69 -16.73 -1.46 -4.06
CA ASP A 69 -18.06 -1.11 -3.57
C ASP A 69 -18.87 -0.51 -4.74
N SER A 70 -20.19 -0.41 -4.57
CA SER A 70 -21.18 0.19 -5.47
C SER A 70 -20.73 1.48 -6.17
N ARG A 71 -19.87 2.30 -5.53
CA ARG A 71 -19.40 3.60 -6.04
C ARG A 71 -17.89 3.73 -6.20
N MET A 72 -17.08 2.77 -5.76
CA MET A 72 -15.63 2.97 -5.68
C MET A 72 -14.86 1.66 -5.75
N THR A 73 -13.76 1.68 -6.50
CA THR A 73 -12.77 0.61 -6.47
C THR A 73 -11.53 1.11 -5.75
N ALA A 74 -10.99 0.31 -4.83
CA ALA A 74 -9.76 0.62 -4.14
C ALA A 74 -8.74 -0.52 -4.23
N LEU A 75 -7.47 -0.18 -4.41
CA LEU A 75 -6.33 -1.07 -4.22
C LEU A 75 -5.65 -0.70 -2.90
N ILE A 76 -5.57 -1.66 -1.99
CA ILE A 76 -4.94 -1.53 -0.68
C ILE A 76 -3.70 -2.42 -0.66
N ALA A 77 -2.56 -1.87 -0.30
CA ALA A 77 -1.31 -2.61 -0.18
C ALA A 77 -0.69 -2.40 1.20
N ASN A 78 -0.31 -3.50 1.84
CA ASN A 78 0.51 -3.52 3.04
C ASN A 78 1.90 -4.02 2.64
N LEU A 79 2.86 -3.08 2.64
CA LEU A 79 4.22 -3.32 2.17
C LEU A 79 5.17 -3.28 3.39
N PRO A 80 5.45 -4.44 4.01
CA PRO A 80 6.41 -4.53 5.10
C PRO A 80 7.82 -4.22 4.61
N ILE A 81 8.49 -3.27 5.27
CA ILE A 81 9.84 -2.84 4.92
C ILE A 81 10.83 -3.61 5.80
N ARG A 82 11.78 -4.32 5.16
CA ARG A 82 12.93 -4.94 5.84
C ARG A 82 13.97 -3.89 6.21
N ARG A 83 14.35 -3.06 5.24
CA ARG A 83 15.26 -1.92 5.43
C ARG A 83 15.09 -0.87 4.34
N ILE A 84 15.55 0.34 4.63
CA ILE A 84 15.65 1.41 3.63
C ILE A 84 17.00 1.26 2.92
N LEU A 85 16.98 1.37 1.59
CA LEU A 85 18.19 1.44 0.78
C LEU A 85 18.66 2.90 0.85
N GLN A 86 19.80 3.16 1.50
CA GLN A 86 20.45 4.47 1.39
C GLN A 86 21.07 4.55 0.00
N ASN A 87 20.48 5.36 -0.88
CA ASN A 87 21.21 5.84 -2.05
C ASN A 87 22.15 6.94 -1.55
N GLU A 88 23.38 6.57 -1.18
CA GLU A 88 24.49 7.50 -1.16
C GLU A 88 24.88 7.79 -2.61
N GLU A 89 24.21 8.75 -3.25
CA GLU A 89 24.71 9.43 -4.45
C GLU A 89 23.88 10.72 -4.68
N LEU A 90 24.41 11.83 -4.17
CA LEU A 90 24.27 13.18 -4.72
C LEU A 90 25.66 13.81 -4.79
#